data_AF-A0A7C4AGJ1-F1
#
_entry.id   AF-A0A7C4AGJ1-F1
#
_cell.length_a   1.000
_cell.length_b   1.000
_cell.length_c   1.000
_cell.angle_alpha   90.00
_cell.angle_beta   90.00
_cell.angle_gamma   90.00
#
_symmetry.space_group_name_H-M   'P 1'
#
loop_
_entity.id
_entity.type
_entity.pdbx_description
1 polymer ?
#
loop_
_entity_poly.entity_id
_entity_poly.type
_entity_poly.pdbx_seq_one_letter_code
_entity_poly.pdbx_strand_id
1 'polypeptide(L)'
;MPSESEPDKAYTVSLTADGAYRCHCWPFLRTRQPCKHIEQVLAGNVQPEGADTTPEPAIEFWHVREVTPVLDEGRVMKCHAPLLPIGNEHFLLTLLYDLARYGVRWTTLLERYHLPRTLSRARVEAYIQAHGRLIYGPWQEGQGYVGFTLCPVEAPLAE
;
A
#
# COMPACT_ATOMS: atom_id res chain seq x y z
N MET A 1 13.50 -21.32 -5.61
CA MET A 1 12.58 -22.18 -6.41
C MET A 1 13.38 -23.27 -7.10
N PRO A 2 13.06 -24.56 -6.97
CA PRO A 2 13.70 -25.62 -7.76
C PRO A 2 13.21 -25.60 -9.22
N SER A 3 14.08 -25.94 -10.18
CA SER A 3 13.72 -26.05 -11.60
C SER A 3 13.09 -27.41 -11.92
N GLU A 4 12.09 -27.44 -12.80
CA GLU A 4 11.54 -28.70 -13.34
C GLU A 4 12.57 -29.50 -14.16
N SER A 5 13.61 -28.86 -14.71
CA SER A 5 14.68 -29.51 -15.45
C SER A 5 15.91 -29.84 -14.60
N GLU A 6 16.07 -29.19 -13.43
CA GLU A 6 17.16 -29.43 -12.47
C GLU A 6 16.66 -29.12 -11.04
N PRO A 7 16.01 -30.09 -10.36
CA PRO A 7 15.33 -29.86 -9.08
C PRO A 7 16.28 -29.49 -7.93
N ASP A 8 17.58 -29.77 -8.06
CA ASP A 8 18.59 -29.44 -7.05
C ASP A 8 19.12 -28.00 -7.11
N LYS A 9 18.77 -27.22 -8.15
CA LYS A 9 19.18 -25.82 -8.26
C LYS A 9 18.09 -24.90 -7.72
N ALA A 10 18.34 -24.27 -6.59
CA ALA A 10 17.54 -23.17 -6.08
C ALA A 10 17.79 -21.91 -6.92
N TYR A 11 16.75 -21.41 -7.58
CA TYR A 11 16.77 -20.13 -8.28
C TYR A 11 16.15 -19.03 -7.41
N THR A 12 16.85 -17.89 -7.37
CA THR A 12 16.46 -16.66 -6.69
C THR A 12 15.86 -15.68 -7.68
N VAL A 13 14.66 -15.18 -7.37
CA VAL A 13 14.06 -14.00 -8.02
C VAL A 13 14.04 -12.88 -6.98
N SER A 14 14.61 -11.73 -7.30
CA SER A 14 14.68 -10.56 -6.43
C SER A 14 13.95 -9.39 -7.06
N LEU A 15 13.28 -8.58 -6.23
CA LEU A 15 12.74 -7.29 -6.64
C LEU A 15 13.80 -6.22 -6.39
N THR A 16 14.22 -5.51 -7.44
CA THR A 16 15.19 -4.42 -7.32
C THR A 16 14.51 -3.12 -6.88
N ALA A 17 15.29 -2.19 -6.33
CA ALA A 17 14.78 -0.92 -5.78
C ALA A 17 14.09 -0.01 -6.82
N ASP A 18 14.36 -0.23 -8.11
CA ASP A 18 13.72 0.40 -9.26
C ASP A 18 12.39 -0.29 -9.68
N GLY A 19 11.95 -1.30 -8.94
CA GLY A 19 10.71 -2.04 -9.18
C GLY A 19 10.82 -3.12 -10.28
N ALA A 20 12.03 -3.41 -10.77
CA ALA A 20 12.24 -4.48 -11.74
C ALA A 20 12.45 -5.85 -11.08
N TYR A 21 12.04 -6.93 -11.73
CA TYR A 21 12.32 -8.29 -11.29
C TYR A 21 13.61 -8.80 -11.92
N ARG A 22 14.51 -9.35 -11.10
CA ARG A 22 15.73 -10.01 -11.56
C ARG A 22 15.73 -11.47 -11.14
N CYS A 23 16.08 -12.36 -12.06
CA CYS A 23 16.24 -13.78 -11.77
C CYS A 23 17.68 -14.22 -12.06
N HIS A 24 18.24 -15.08 -11.21
CA HIS A 24 19.56 -15.66 -11.43
C HIS A 24 19.56 -16.89 -12.35
N CYS A 25 18.46 -17.19 -13.05
CA CYS A 25 18.42 -18.31 -13.98
C CYS A 25 19.10 -17.98 -15.32
N TRP A 26 19.72 -18.99 -15.92
CA TRP A 26 20.44 -18.84 -17.20
C TRP A 26 19.58 -18.23 -18.33
N PRO A 27 18.29 -18.61 -18.52
CA PRO A 27 17.42 -17.96 -19.51
C PRO A 27 17.34 -16.44 -19.32
N PHE A 28 17.11 -15.96 -18.10
CA PHE A 28 17.04 -14.53 -17.81
C PHE A 28 18.38 -13.84 -18.01
N LEU A 29 19.48 -14.45 -17.55
CA LEU A 29 20.82 -13.86 -17.69
C LEU A 29 21.22 -13.67 -19.16
N ARG A 30 20.80 -14.58 -20.05
CA ARG A 30 21.08 -14.55 -21.48
C ARG A 30 20.21 -13.56 -22.25
N THR A 31 18.90 -13.51 -21.96
CA THR A 31 17.94 -12.74 -22.78
C THR A 31 17.54 -11.42 -22.16
N ARG A 32 17.68 -11.28 -20.83
CA ARG A 32 17.14 -10.20 -20.01
C ARG A 32 15.61 -10.02 -20.16
N GLN A 33 14.93 -11.03 -20.68
CA GLN A 33 13.48 -11.09 -20.79
C GLN A 33 12.89 -11.84 -19.59
N PRO A 34 11.63 -11.57 -19.19
CA PRO A 34 10.96 -12.31 -18.13
C PRO A 34 11.03 -13.82 -18.37
N CYS A 35 11.52 -14.57 -17.37
CA CYS A 35 11.58 -16.02 -17.40
C CYS A 35 10.40 -16.63 -16.65
N LYS A 36 10.16 -17.95 -16.81
CA LYS A 36 9.08 -18.68 -16.11
C LYS A 36 9.04 -18.43 -14.59
N HIS A 37 10.19 -18.22 -13.95
CA HIS A 37 10.24 -17.89 -12.51
C HIS A 37 9.71 -16.48 -12.20
N ILE A 38 10.03 -15.49 -13.04
CA ILE A 38 9.48 -14.13 -12.91
C ILE A 38 7.99 -14.16 -13.22
N GLU A 39 7.57 -14.91 -14.24
CA GLU A 39 6.14 -15.11 -14.55
C GLU A 39 5.38 -15.74 -13.37
N GLN A 40 5.96 -16.71 -12.66
CA GLN A 40 5.37 -17.29 -11.44
C GLN A 40 5.24 -16.28 -10.30
N VAL A 41 6.23 -15.38 -10.14
CA VAL A 41 6.17 -14.28 -9.16
C VAL A 41 5.10 -13.26 -9.56
N LEU A 42 5.03 -12.88 -10.84
CA LEU A 42 4.01 -11.96 -11.38
C LEU A 42 2.60 -12.55 -11.29
N ALA A 43 2.47 -13.87 -11.41
CA ALA A 43 1.22 -14.61 -11.24
C ALA A 43 0.84 -14.82 -9.76
N GLY A 44 1.66 -14.37 -8.80
CA GLY A 44 1.40 -14.51 -7.37
C GLY A 44 1.57 -15.93 -6.81
N ASN A 45 2.11 -16.87 -7.59
CA ASN A 45 2.31 -18.25 -7.16
C ASN A 45 3.53 -18.39 -6.24
N VAL A 46 4.43 -17.41 -6.24
CA VAL A 46 5.74 -17.44 -5.58
C VAL A 46 6.10 -16.05 -5.07
N GLN A 47 6.60 -15.94 -3.83
CA GLN A 47 7.18 -14.70 -3.32
C GLN A 47 8.67 -14.60 -3.71
N PRO A 48 9.14 -13.43 -4.19
CA PRO A 48 10.56 -13.24 -4.47
C PRO A 48 11.38 -13.21 -3.17
N GLU A 49 12.65 -13.59 -3.28
CA GLU A 49 13.59 -13.58 -2.16
C GLU A 49 13.95 -12.13 -1.79
N GLY A 50 13.82 -11.78 -0.51
CA GLY A 50 13.87 -10.39 -0.05
C GLY A 50 12.55 -9.62 -0.23
N ALA A 51 11.45 -10.28 -0.64
CA ALA A 51 10.12 -9.72 -0.44
C ALA A 51 9.95 -9.41 1.04
N ASP A 52 9.61 -8.17 1.36
CA ASP A 52 9.33 -7.74 2.72
C ASP A 52 8.23 -8.66 3.29
N THR A 53 8.62 -9.59 4.16
CA THR A 53 7.70 -10.56 4.76
C THR A 53 6.86 -9.92 5.85
N THR A 54 7.00 -8.62 6.08
CA THR A 54 6.17 -7.81 6.96
C THR A 54 4.71 -7.96 6.51
N PRO A 55 3.84 -8.70 7.24
CA PRO A 55 2.41 -8.67 6.99
C PRO A 55 1.89 -7.25 6.76
N GLU A 56 1.19 -7.09 5.65
CA GLU A 56 0.51 -5.84 5.33
C GLU A 56 -0.52 -5.53 6.42
N PRO A 57 -0.62 -4.28 6.90
CA PRO A 57 -1.61 -3.91 7.90
C PRO A 57 -3.04 -4.16 7.40
N ALA A 58 -3.89 -4.74 8.25
CA ALA A 58 -5.30 -4.89 7.92
C ALA A 58 -6.02 -3.53 7.94
N ILE A 59 -6.99 -3.34 7.05
CA ILE A 59 -7.81 -2.09 6.99
C ILE A 59 -9.19 -2.38 7.56
N GLU A 60 -9.53 -1.74 8.67
CA GLU A 60 -10.82 -1.87 9.35
C GLU A 60 -11.53 -0.52 9.39
N PHE A 61 -12.82 -0.48 9.06
CA PHE A 61 -13.59 0.76 9.16
C PHE A 61 -14.03 1.01 10.60
N TRP A 62 -13.71 2.19 11.11
CA TRP A 62 -13.99 2.60 12.48
C TRP A 62 -14.55 4.02 12.52
N HIS A 63 -15.17 4.37 13.64
CA HIS A 63 -15.64 5.72 13.87
C HIS A 63 -14.50 6.63 14.34
N VAL A 64 -13.59 6.90 13.42
CA VAL A 64 -12.38 7.72 13.62
C VAL A 64 -12.41 8.93 12.69
N ARG A 65 -11.67 9.97 13.06
CA ARG A 65 -11.60 11.24 12.33
C ARG A 65 -10.68 11.16 11.11
N GLU A 66 -9.60 10.41 11.25
CA GLU A 66 -8.53 10.19 10.27
C GLU A 66 -8.02 8.76 10.42
N VAL A 67 -7.11 8.31 9.55
CA VAL A 67 -6.52 6.98 9.67
C VAL A 67 -5.70 6.91 10.94
N THR A 68 -6.01 5.93 11.80
CA THR A 68 -5.30 5.70 13.07
C THR A 68 -4.66 4.31 13.05
N PRO A 69 -3.33 4.20 13.24
CA PRO A 69 -2.63 2.92 13.24
C PRO A 69 -2.87 2.20 14.58
N VAL A 70 -2.96 0.88 14.54
CA VAL A 70 -2.90 0.04 15.74
C VAL A 70 -1.57 -0.69 15.72
N LEU A 71 -0.77 -0.41 16.75
CA LEU A 71 0.59 -0.92 16.91
C LEU A 71 0.57 -2.19 17.77
N ASP A 72 1.36 -3.17 17.37
CA ASP A 72 1.74 -4.33 18.19
C ASP A 72 3.26 -4.45 18.14
N GLU A 73 3.91 -4.52 19.30
CA GLU A 73 5.38 -4.55 19.42
C GLU A 73 6.10 -3.46 18.59
N GLY A 74 5.52 -2.24 18.53
CA GLY A 74 6.09 -1.11 17.78
C GLY A 74 5.86 -1.17 16.26
N ARG A 75 5.05 -2.11 15.79
CA ARG A 75 4.75 -2.31 14.38
C ARG A 75 3.27 -2.12 14.08
N VAL A 76 2.94 -1.47 12.97
CA VAL A 76 1.55 -1.31 12.54
C VAL A 76 0.98 -2.65 12.06
N MET A 77 0.00 -3.16 12.79
CA MET A 77 -0.71 -4.40 12.46
C MET A 77 -2.04 -4.13 11.77
N LYS A 78 -2.68 -3.00 12.11
CA LYS A 78 -3.97 -2.59 11.57
C LYS A 78 -4.02 -1.09 11.38
N CYS A 79 -4.90 -0.65 10.50
CA CYS A 79 -5.27 0.74 10.32
C CYS A 79 -6.78 0.86 10.50
N HIS A 80 -7.19 1.61 11.51
CA HIS A 80 -8.56 2.09 11.64
C HIS A 80 -8.78 3.19 10.61
N ALA A 81 -9.58 2.90 9.60
CA ALA A 81 -9.92 3.82 8.53
C ALA A 81 -11.26 4.51 8.84
N PRO A 82 -11.37 5.83 8.62
CA PRO A 82 -12.66 6.51 8.65
C PRO A 82 -13.57 5.98 7.54
N LEU A 83 -14.89 6.09 7.76
CA LEU A 83 -15.86 5.90 6.68
C LEU A 83 -15.64 6.94 5.59
N LEU A 84 -15.77 6.54 4.32
CA LEU A 84 -15.61 7.45 3.19
C LEU A 84 -16.87 8.31 3.00
N PRO A 85 -16.76 9.64 3.00
CA PRO A 85 -17.85 10.50 2.60
C PRO A 85 -18.10 10.37 1.10
N ILE A 86 -19.37 10.19 0.71
CA ILE A 86 -19.77 10.01 -0.68
C ILE A 86 -19.33 11.21 -1.52
N GLY A 87 -18.66 10.95 -2.64
CA GLY A 87 -18.29 11.97 -3.62
C GLY A 87 -17.13 12.88 -3.20
N ASN A 88 -16.45 12.61 -2.08
CA ASN A 88 -15.33 13.44 -1.64
C ASN A 88 -13.98 12.84 -2.08
N GLU A 89 -13.52 13.27 -3.26
CA GLU A 89 -12.26 12.81 -3.85
C GLU A 89 -11.04 13.17 -2.99
N HIS A 90 -10.96 14.40 -2.45
CA HIS A 90 -9.83 14.81 -1.61
C HIS A 90 -9.73 13.94 -0.35
N PHE A 91 -10.86 13.61 0.27
CA PHE A 91 -10.88 12.71 1.43
C PHE A 91 -10.39 11.31 1.05
N LEU A 92 -10.83 10.77 -0.10
CA LEU A 92 -10.33 9.49 -0.60
C LEU A 92 -8.81 9.52 -0.85
N LEU A 93 -8.30 10.57 -1.51
CA LEU A 93 -6.86 10.71 -1.76
C LEU A 93 -6.07 10.82 -0.45
N THR A 94 -6.63 11.48 0.57
CA THR A 94 -6.05 11.54 1.92
C THR A 94 -6.01 10.16 2.56
N LEU A 95 -7.11 9.40 2.49
CA LEU A 95 -7.19 8.03 3.00
C LEU A 95 -6.14 7.11 2.36
N LEU A 96 -6.00 7.17 1.04
CA LEU A 96 -5.00 6.38 0.31
C LEU A 96 -3.58 6.75 0.71
N TYR A 97 -3.30 8.04 0.84
CA TYR A 97 -2.00 8.55 1.27
C TYR A 97 -1.64 8.06 2.68
N ASP A 98 -2.55 8.19 3.64
CA ASP A 98 -2.31 7.81 5.03
C ASP A 98 -2.14 6.29 5.18
N LEU A 99 -3.00 5.48 4.54
CA LEU A 99 -2.87 4.01 4.57
C LEU A 99 -1.55 3.55 3.94
N ALA A 100 -1.14 4.16 2.82
CA ALA A 100 0.15 3.85 2.19
C ALA A 100 1.34 4.25 3.07
N ARG A 101 1.24 5.37 3.81
CA ARG A 101 2.24 5.80 4.80
C ARG A 101 2.37 4.79 5.94
N TYR A 102 1.31 4.07 6.27
CA TYR A 102 1.31 3.00 7.28
C TYR A 102 1.69 1.62 6.76
N GLY A 103 2.11 1.50 5.49
CA GLY A 103 2.62 0.26 4.94
C GLY A 103 1.58 -0.59 4.22
N VAL A 104 0.37 -0.09 4.01
CA VAL A 104 -0.59 -0.72 3.10
C VAL A 104 -0.08 -0.58 1.67
N ARG A 105 -0.06 -1.68 0.92
CA ARG A 105 0.44 -1.72 -0.46
C ARG A 105 -0.51 -0.96 -1.38
N TRP A 106 0.06 -0.22 -2.32
CA TRP A 106 -0.72 0.56 -3.27
C TRP A 106 -1.67 -0.29 -4.12
N THR A 107 -1.23 -1.50 -4.50
CA THR A 107 -2.07 -2.45 -5.26
C THR A 107 -3.30 -2.86 -4.46
N THR A 108 -3.14 -3.17 -3.17
CA THR A 108 -4.25 -3.51 -2.26
C THR A 108 -5.24 -2.36 -2.15
N LEU A 109 -4.75 -1.12 -2.06
CA LEU A 109 -5.61 0.07 -2.00
C LEU A 109 -6.41 0.27 -3.29
N LEU A 110 -5.76 0.15 -4.45
CA LEU A 110 -6.45 0.28 -5.74
C LEU A 110 -7.56 -0.78 -5.90
N GLU A 111 -7.28 -2.03 -5.50
CA GLU A 111 -8.26 -3.12 -5.56
C GLU A 111 -9.41 -2.91 -4.58
N ARG A 112 -9.10 -2.60 -3.31
CA ARG A 112 -10.11 -2.40 -2.25
C ARG A 112 -11.10 -1.29 -2.57
N TYR A 113 -10.61 -0.18 -3.14
CA TYR A 113 -11.43 0.98 -3.45
C TYR A 113 -11.88 1.03 -4.92
N HIS A 114 -11.69 -0.05 -5.68
CA HIS A 114 -12.08 -0.19 -7.09
C HIS A 114 -11.55 0.97 -7.98
N LEU A 115 -10.31 1.38 -7.74
CA LEU A 115 -9.68 2.50 -8.42
C LEU A 115 -8.91 2.05 -9.67
N PRO A 116 -8.80 2.91 -10.69
CA PRO A 116 -8.07 2.57 -11.90
C PRO A 116 -6.58 2.40 -11.61
N ARG A 117 -5.95 1.41 -12.25
CA ARG A 117 -4.49 1.16 -12.13
C ARG A 117 -3.61 2.32 -12.62
N THR A 118 -4.21 3.28 -13.33
CA THR A 118 -3.54 4.51 -13.78
C THR A 118 -3.35 5.54 -12.67
N LEU A 119 -4.03 5.40 -11.53
CA LEU A 119 -3.82 6.26 -10.37
C LEU A 119 -2.52 5.86 -9.65
N SER A 120 -1.48 6.68 -9.81
CA SER A 120 -0.17 6.42 -9.21
C SER A 120 -0.06 6.99 -7.80
N ARG A 121 0.66 6.28 -6.93
CA ARG A 121 1.01 6.72 -5.58
C ARG A 121 1.67 8.11 -5.60
N ALA A 122 2.66 8.31 -6.47
CA ALA A 122 3.39 9.57 -6.59
C ALA A 122 2.46 10.77 -6.92
N ARG A 123 1.43 10.57 -7.74
CA ARG A 123 0.45 11.62 -8.04
C ARG A 123 -0.39 11.97 -6.82
N VAL A 124 -0.80 10.98 -6.05
CA VAL A 124 -1.57 11.19 -4.80
C VAL A 124 -0.70 11.89 -3.75
N GLU A 125 0.54 11.45 -3.56
CA GLU A 125 1.50 12.09 -2.67
C GLU A 125 1.72 13.57 -3.07
N ALA A 126 1.99 13.85 -4.34
CA ALA A 126 2.17 15.22 -4.82
C ALA A 126 0.94 16.11 -4.58
N TYR A 127 -0.27 15.57 -4.79
CA TYR A 127 -1.52 16.28 -4.52
C TYR A 127 -1.66 16.62 -3.03
N ILE A 128 -1.45 15.64 -2.14
CA ILE A 128 -1.57 15.86 -0.69
C ILE A 128 -0.48 16.82 -0.18
N GLN A 129 0.73 16.77 -0.73
CA GLN A 129 1.78 17.76 -0.42
C GLN A 129 1.38 19.18 -0.82
N ALA A 130 0.70 19.36 -1.95
CA ALA A 130 0.28 20.68 -2.42
C ALA A 130 -0.97 21.22 -1.70
N HIS A 131 -1.89 20.35 -1.30
CA HIS A 131 -3.23 20.74 -0.83
C HIS A 131 -3.51 20.42 0.64
N GLY A 132 -2.64 19.67 1.31
CA GLY A 132 -2.86 19.16 2.65
C GLY A 132 -3.77 17.93 2.71
N ARG A 133 -3.92 17.39 3.92
CA ARG A 133 -4.78 16.24 4.23
C ARG A 133 -6.18 16.74 4.58
N LEU A 134 -7.23 16.10 4.06
CA LEU A 134 -8.62 16.39 4.42
C LEU A 134 -9.14 15.29 5.35
N ILE A 135 -9.40 15.65 6.61
CA ILE A 135 -9.92 14.75 7.64
C ILE A 135 -11.29 15.22 8.12
N TYR A 136 -12.01 14.39 8.88
CA TYR A 136 -13.27 14.81 9.47
C TYR A 136 -13.07 16.00 10.42
N GLY A 137 -14.11 16.83 10.58
CA GLY A 137 -14.06 17.95 11.51
C GLY A 137 -14.09 17.53 12.99
N PRO A 138 -14.24 18.48 13.93
CA PRO A 138 -14.37 18.15 15.34
C PRO A 138 -15.65 17.37 15.64
N TRP A 139 -15.58 16.54 16.67
CA TRP A 139 -16.75 15.85 17.22
C TRP A 139 -17.66 16.84 17.96
N GLN A 140 -18.96 16.79 17.67
CA GLN A 140 -19.99 17.49 18.41
C GLN A 140 -20.98 16.48 18.99
N GLU A 141 -21.23 16.57 20.29
CA GLU A 141 -22.14 15.68 21.00
C GLU A 141 -23.54 15.71 20.38
N GLY A 142 -24.13 14.54 20.13
CA GLY A 142 -25.44 14.39 19.49
C GLY A 142 -25.45 14.55 17.96
N GLN A 143 -24.35 14.99 17.34
CA GLN A 143 -24.27 15.20 15.88
C GLN A 143 -23.15 14.38 15.21
N GLY A 144 -22.09 14.06 15.94
CA GLY A 144 -20.92 13.36 15.42
C GLY A 144 -19.86 14.30 14.86
N TYR A 145 -19.04 13.83 13.93
CA TYR A 145 -18.05 14.67 13.26
C TYR A 145 -18.72 15.71 12.34
N VAL A 146 -18.43 16.99 12.55
CA VAL A 146 -19.06 18.08 11.80
C VAL A 146 -18.11 18.66 10.77
N GLY A 147 -18.46 18.49 9.49
CA GLY A 147 -17.69 19.02 8.37
C GLY A 147 -16.33 18.34 8.20
N PHE A 148 -15.37 19.09 7.64
CA PHE A 148 -14.02 18.63 7.36
C PHE A 148 -12.99 19.64 7.86
N THR A 149 -11.78 19.15 8.16
CA THR A 149 -10.63 19.97 8.51
C THR A 149 -9.50 19.69 7.53
N LEU A 150 -8.88 20.75 7.01
CA LEU A 150 -7.61 20.66 6.29
C LEU A 150 -6.46 20.67 7.31
N CYS A 151 -5.61 19.67 7.21
CA CYS A 151 -4.44 19.49 8.07
C CYS A 151 -3.16 19.53 7.25
N PRO A 152 -2.07 20.12 7.78
CA PRO A 152 -0.77 20.04 7.15
C PRO A 152 -0.28 18.57 7.12
N VAL A 153 0.50 18.22 6.11
CA VAL A 153 0.97 16.84 5.88
C VAL A 153 1.88 16.32 7.01
N GLU A 154 2.58 17.23 7.66
CA GLU A 154 3.54 16.98 8.75
C GLU A 154 2.86 16.81 10.11
N ALA A 155 1.55 16.99 10.22
CA ALA A 155 0.85 16.77 11.48
C ALA A 155 1.11 15.33 11.97
N PRO A 156 1.56 15.14 13.22
CA PRO A 156 1.69 13.81 13.79
C PRO A 156 0.32 13.16 13.70
N LEU A 157 0.30 11.99 13.09
CA LEU A 157 -0.90 11.20 12.97
C LEU A 157 -1.29 10.74 14.38
N ALA A 158 -2.58 10.82 14.71
CA ALA A 158 -3.05 10.49 16.05
C ALA A 158 -2.62 9.07 16.47
N GLU A 159 -2.04 8.95 17.66
CA GLU A 159 -1.77 7.67 18.35
C GLU A 159 -3.03 7.11 18.99
#